data_AF-A0A0K2K0Y0-F1
#
_entry.id   AF-A0A0K2K0Y0-F1
#
_cell.length_a   1.000
_cell.length_b   1.000
_cell.length_c   1.000
_cell.angle_alpha   90.00
_cell.angle_beta   90.00
_cell.angle_gamma   90.00
#
_symmetry.space_group_name_H-M   'P 1'
#
loop_
_entity.id
_entity.type
_entity.pdbx_description
1 polymer ?
#
loop_
_entity_poly.entity_id
_entity_poly.type
_entity_poly.pdbx_seq_one_letter_code
_entity_poly.pdbx_strand_id
1 'polypeptide(L)'
;WEDVLQVSKIGVSDNFFELGGHSLKAISLVSKIQEKLGQSLPIKQVFAHPTIAEQAALLSTVTPQTVATIPLVSAQETYETSH
;
A
#
# COMPACT_ATOMS: atom_id res chain seq x y z
N TRP A 1 -13.32 0.32 -1.10
CA TRP A 1 -12.75 -0.32 -2.30
C TRP A 1 -13.66 -0.20 -3.52
N GLU A 2 -14.97 -0.33 -3.35
CA GLU A 2 -15.95 -0.32 -4.46
C GLU A 2 -15.78 0.90 -5.37
N ASP A 3 -15.62 2.09 -4.82
CA ASP A 3 -15.35 3.34 -5.57
C ASP A 3 -14.02 3.32 -6.35
N VAL A 4 -12.98 2.66 -5.84
CA VAL A 4 -11.65 2.63 -6.48
C VAL A 4 -11.59 1.53 -7.56
N LEU A 5 -12.16 0.36 -7.26
CA LEU A 5 -12.14 -0.79 -8.13
C LEU A 5 -13.27 -0.73 -9.18
N GLN A 6 -14.33 0.05 -8.93
CA GLN A 6 -15.56 0.08 -9.73
C GLN A 6 -16.25 -1.30 -9.78
N VAL A 7 -16.15 -2.05 -8.68
CA VAL A 7 -16.76 -3.37 -8.48
C VAL A 7 -17.80 -3.26 -7.38
N SER A 8 -18.99 -3.81 -7.62
CA SER A 8 -20.05 -3.90 -6.62
C SER A 8 -19.91 -5.17 -5.80
N LYS A 9 -20.13 -5.09 -4.48
CA LYS A 9 -20.01 -6.22 -3.52
C LYS A 9 -18.60 -6.80 -3.45
N ILE A 10 -17.80 -6.22 -2.57
CA ILE A 10 -16.46 -6.71 -2.25
C ILE A 10 -16.51 -7.36 -0.87
N GLY A 11 -16.11 -8.62 -0.79
CA GLY A 11 -15.91 -9.36 0.44
C GLY A 11 -14.63 -8.95 1.16
N VAL A 12 -14.61 -9.13 2.48
CA VAL A 12 -13.45 -8.71 3.30
C VAL A 12 -12.18 -9.53 3.04
N SER A 13 -12.35 -10.74 2.49
CA SER A 13 -11.27 -11.66 2.13
C SER A 13 -10.93 -11.62 0.63
N ASP A 14 -11.62 -10.77 -0.15
CA ASP A 14 -11.29 -10.63 -1.56
C ASP A 14 -9.95 -9.92 -1.73
N ASN A 15 -9.21 -10.37 -2.74
CA ASN A 15 -7.92 -9.83 -3.09
C ASN A 15 -8.08 -8.60 -4.00
N PHE A 16 -7.51 -7.48 -3.57
CA PHE A 16 -7.53 -6.20 -4.29
C PHE A 16 -7.05 -6.33 -5.74
N PHE A 17 -5.99 -7.10 -5.97
CA PHE A 17 -5.34 -7.23 -7.28
C PHE A 17 -6.11 -8.18 -8.21
N GLU A 18 -6.75 -9.22 -7.65
CA GLU A 18 -7.60 -10.13 -8.42
C GLU A 18 -8.89 -9.44 -8.89
N LEU A 19 -9.37 -8.45 -8.13
CA LEU A 19 -10.51 -7.61 -8.50
C LEU A 19 -10.16 -6.48 -9.50
N GLY A 20 -8.97 -6.48 -10.10
CA GLY A 20 -8.53 -5.46 -11.06
C GLY A 20 -7.85 -4.24 -10.42
N GLY A 21 -7.41 -4.36 -9.17
CA GLY A 21 -6.55 -3.38 -8.52
C GLY A 21 -5.14 -3.39 -9.09
N HIS A 22 -4.54 -2.21 -9.22
CA HIS A 22 -3.15 -2.01 -9.64
C HIS A 22 -2.55 -0.79 -8.93
N SER A 23 -1.28 -0.48 -9.18
CA SER A 23 -0.52 0.54 -8.44
C SER A 23 -1.24 1.88 -8.34
N LEU A 24 -1.81 2.41 -9.44
CA LEU A 24 -2.55 3.68 -9.41
C LEU A 24 -3.80 3.61 -8.52
N LYS A 25 -4.60 2.53 -8.64
CA LYS A 25 -5.77 2.30 -7.79
C LYS A 25 -5.36 2.12 -6.32
N ALA A 26 -4.25 1.44 -6.05
CA ALA A 26 -3.69 1.30 -4.71
C ALA A 26 -3.25 2.65 -4.12
N ILE A 27 -2.61 3.52 -4.92
CA ILE A 27 -2.27 4.90 -4.50
C ILE A 27 -3.55 5.67 -4.15
N SER A 28 -4.56 5.64 -5.03
CA SER A 28 -5.85 6.30 -4.76
C SER A 28 -6.55 5.76 -3.52
N LEU A 29 -6.45 4.45 -3.26
CA LEU A 29 -6.97 3.81 -2.05
C LEU A 29 -6.25 4.35 -0.80
N VAL A 30 -4.92 4.40 -0.81
CA VAL A 30 -4.13 4.92 0.32
C VAL A 30 -4.48 6.38 0.62
N SER A 31 -4.60 7.22 -0.40
CA SER A 31 -5.05 8.61 -0.22
C SER A 31 -6.43 8.69 0.42
N LYS A 32 -7.41 7.90 -0.06
CA LYS A 32 -8.76 7.87 0.52
C LYS A 32 -8.77 7.37 1.97
N ILE A 33 -7.95 6.37 2.30
CA ILE A 33 -7.80 5.89 3.69
C ILE A 33 -7.29 7.02 4.58
N GLN A 34 -6.26 7.74 4.14
CA GLN A 34 -5.72 8.89 4.87
C GLN A 34 -6.77 10.00 5.04
N GLU A 35 -7.49 10.37 3.99
CA GLU A 35 -8.51 11.42 4.04
C GLU A 35 -9.71 11.06 4.93
N LYS A 36 -10.11 9.78 4.97
CA LYS A 36 -11.30 9.33 5.71
C LYS A 36 -11.01 8.91 7.14
N LEU A 37 -9.86 8.30 7.39
CA LEU A 37 -9.50 7.70 8.69
C LEU A 37 -8.39 8.48 9.40
N GLY A 38 -7.75 9.44 8.74
CA GLY A 38 -6.60 10.17 9.29
C GLY A 38 -5.34 9.31 9.44
N GLN A 39 -5.35 8.08 8.94
CA GLN A 39 -4.27 7.11 9.06
C GLN A 39 -3.62 6.86 7.69
N SER A 40 -2.29 6.81 7.66
CA SER A 40 -1.55 6.49 6.44
C SER A 40 -1.28 4.98 6.37
N LEU A 41 -1.80 4.31 5.34
CA LEU A 41 -1.45 2.93 5.03
C LEU A 41 -0.38 2.93 3.94
N PRO A 42 0.88 2.53 4.22
CA PRO A 42 1.92 2.51 3.20
C PRO A 42 1.54 1.60 2.03
N ILE A 43 1.81 2.02 0.79
CA ILE A 43 1.47 1.19 -0.38
C ILE A 43 2.12 -0.20 -0.35
N LYS A 44 3.33 -0.32 0.23
CA LYS A 44 3.99 -1.61 0.47
C LYS A 44 3.11 -2.57 1.29
N GLN A 45 2.36 -2.04 2.26
CA GLN A 45 1.42 -2.84 3.06
C GLN A 45 0.21 -3.29 2.25
N VAL A 46 -0.29 -2.46 1.33
CA VAL A 46 -1.38 -2.86 0.41
C VAL A 46 -0.95 -4.04 -0.48
N PHE A 47 0.32 -4.07 -0.92
CA PHE A 47 0.87 -5.19 -1.69
C PHE A 47 1.13 -6.43 -0.84
N ALA A 48 1.61 -6.28 0.39
CA ALA A 48 1.86 -7.40 1.29
C ALA A 48 0.56 -8.03 1.84
N HIS A 49 -0.47 -7.20 2.00
CA HIS A 49 -1.76 -7.54 2.61
C HIS A 49 -2.90 -7.13 1.68
N PRO A 50 -3.17 -7.95 0.66
CA PRO A 50 -4.05 -7.56 -0.45
C PRO A 50 -5.53 -7.69 -0.11
N THR A 51 -5.92 -8.01 1.13
CA THR A 51 -7.32 -8.16 1.57
C THR A 51 -7.76 -7.04 2.51
N ILE A 52 -9.07 -6.76 2.55
CA ILE A 52 -9.64 -5.76 3.49
C ILE A 52 -9.43 -6.19 4.93
N ALA A 53 -9.61 -7.49 5.23
CA ALA A 53 -9.45 -8.02 6.58
C ALA A 53 -8.05 -7.77 7.14
N GLU A 54 -7.01 -8.03 6.35
CA GLU A 54 -5.63 -7.77 6.76
C GLU A 54 -5.35 -6.27 6.88
N GLN A 55 -5.80 -5.45 5.91
CA GLN A 55 -5.63 -3.99 5.97
C GLN A 55 -6.30 -3.37 7.20
N ALA A 56 -7.49 -3.85 7.57
CA ALA A 56 -8.20 -3.41 8.76
C ALA A 56 -7.44 -3.80 10.05
N ALA A 57 -6.87 -5.00 10.10
CA ALA A 57 -6.04 -5.43 11.23
C ALA A 57 -4.79 -4.55 11.37
N LEU A 58 -4.13 -4.19 10.25
CA LEU A 58 -3.01 -3.24 10.26
C LEU A 58 -3.47 -1.90 10.82
N LEU A 59 -4.50 -1.28 10.25
CA LEU A 59 -5.02 0.03 10.68
C LEU A 59 -5.44 0.05 12.17
N SER A 60 -5.90 -1.08 12.69
CA SER A 60 -6.27 -1.22 14.10
C SER A 60 -5.08 -1.31 15.06
N THR A 61 -3.89 -1.65 14.54
CA THR A 61 -2.66 -1.86 15.33
C THR A 61 -1.66 -0.72 15.22
N VAL A 62 -1.84 0.23 14.28
CA VAL A 62 -0.91 1.35 14.09
C VAL A 62 -1.18 2.48 15.10
N THR A 63 -0.39 2.53 16.18
CA THR A 63 0.02 3.80 16.81
C THR A 63 0.74 4.63 15.74
N PRO A 64 0.55 5.96 15.63
CA PRO A 64 1.06 6.77 14.51
C PRO A 64 2.56 6.59 14.33
N GLN A 65 2.94 5.72 13.38
CA GLN A 65 4.33 5.50 13.03
C GLN A 65 4.74 6.61 12.07
N THR A 66 5.41 7.60 12.67
CA THR A 66 6.19 8.64 12.02
C THR A 66 6.90 8.03 10.82
N VAL A 67 6.64 8.58 9.64
CA VAL A 67 7.29 8.22 8.37
C VAL A 67 8.80 8.06 8.58
N ALA A 68 9.24 6.81 8.73
CA ALA A 68 10.66 6.51 8.76
C ALA A 68 11.18 6.82 7.35
N THR A 69 11.96 7.90 7.30
CA THR A 69 12.73 8.33 6.14
C THR A 69 13.31 7.11 5.46
N ILE A 70 13.10 6.97 4.17
CA ILE A 70 13.81 5.96 3.38
C ILE A 70 15.22 6.54 3.25
N PRO A 71 16.27 6.00 3.91
CA PRO A 71 17.59 6.27 3.38
C PRO A 71 17.61 5.56 2.02
N LEU A 72 17.66 6.36 0.95
CA LEU A 72 18.10 5.91 -0.35
C LEU A 72 19.50 5.30 -0.18
N VAL A 73 19.57 4.00 0.06
CA VAL A 73 20.78 3.18 0.13
C VAL A 73 20.65 2.18 -1.02
N SER A 74 21.56 2.03 -1.97
CA SER A 74 22.89 2.57 -2.18
C SER A 74 23.12 2.51 -3.70
N ALA A 75 23.42 3.63 -4.36
CA ALA A 75 24.03 3.56 -5.70
C ALA A 75 25.53 3.35 -5.50
N GLN A 76 25.90 2.11 -5.21
CA GLN A 76 27.24 1.61 -5.48
C GLN A 76 26.94 0.36 -6.31
N GLU A 77 27.32 0.31 -7.58
CA GLU A 77 28.70 0.02 -7.93
C GLU A 77 29.28 1.00 -8.96
N THR A 78 30.30 1.70 -8.50
CA THR A 78 31.42 2.21 -9.29
C THR A 78 31.87 1.16 -10.31
N TYR A 79 31.71 1.46 -11.60
CA TYR A 79 32.40 0.77 -12.68
C TYR A 79 33.88 1.14 -12.62
N GLU A 80 34.61 0.42 -11.78
CA GLU A 80 36.05 0.34 -11.86
C GLU A 80 36.39 -1.06 -12.39
N THR A 81 37.10 -1.10 -13.52
CA THR A 81 37.82 -2.24 -14.14
C THR A 81 37.25 -2.74 -15.47
N SER A 82 37.83 -2.23 -16.55
CA SER A 82 38.51 -3.00 -17.62
C SER A 82 39.41 -1.98 -18.32
N HIS A 83 40.66 -1.83 -17.88
CA HIS A 83 41.85 -2.53 -18.36
C HIS A 83 42.16 -2.30 -19.84
#